data_AF-A0A9W3CMB2-F1
#
_entry.id   AF-A0A9W3CMB2-F1
#
_cell.length_a   1.000
_cell.length_b   1.000
_cell.length_c   1.000
_cell.angle_alpha   90.00
_cell.angle_beta   90.00
_cell.angle_gamma   90.00
#
_symmetry.space_group_name_H-M   'P 1'
#
loop_
_entity.id
_entity.type
_entity.pdbx_description
1 polymer ?
#
loop_
_entity_poly.entity_id
_entity_poly.type
_entity_poly.pdbx_seq_one_letter_code
_entity_poly.pdbx_strand_id
1 'polypeptide(L)'
;MGFDVKKNNYKMKLLGEKSGRKGQLAITTEVFQVAPSLYMVEMRKSGGDTLEFHKFYKNLTTGLKDIVWKTIDVEKEEETQGGTSGAVVAS
;
A
#
# COMPACT_ATOMS: atom_id res chain seq x y z
N MET A 1 11.42 -5.97 -0.14
CA MET A 1 10.92 -5.05 -1.20
C MET A 1 12.02 -4.50 -2.10
N GLY A 2 13.32 -4.65 -1.76
CA GLY A 2 14.44 -4.26 -2.63
C GLY A 2 14.69 -2.76 -2.65
N PHE A 3 14.83 -2.14 -1.47
CA PHE A 3 15.04 -0.70 -1.32
C PHE A 3 16.10 -0.42 -0.26
N ASP A 4 17.02 0.48 -0.59
CA ASP A 4 17.86 1.15 0.37
C ASP A 4 17.06 2.24 1.08
N VAL A 5 17.12 2.27 2.41
CA VAL A 5 16.33 3.20 3.24
C VAL A 5 17.25 4.13 4.03
N LYS A 6 17.15 5.43 3.76
CA LYS A 6 17.77 6.48 4.57
C LYS A 6 16.72 7.11 5.47
N LYS A 7 16.94 7.09 6.78
CA LYS A 7 16.05 7.68 7.79
C LYS A 7 16.66 8.98 8.32
N ASN A 8 15.85 10.00 8.45
CA ASN A 8 16.19 11.27 9.08
C ASN A 8 14.93 11.80 9.77
N ASN A 9 14.89 11.81 11.11
CA ASN A 9 13.81 12.33 11.96
C ASN A 9 12.46 12.55 11.28
N TYR A 10 11.55 11.58 11.41
CA TYR A 10 10.20 11.59 10.83
C TYR A 10 10.14 11.64 9.29
N LYS A 11 11.27 11.63 8.60
CA LYS A 11 11.40 11.55 7.15
C LYS A 11 12.20 10.33 6.74
N MET A 12 11.78 9.67 5.67
CA MET A 12 12.55 8.56 5.09
C MET A 12 12.66 8.73 3.58
N LYS A 13 13.77 8.27 3.02
CA LYS A 13 13.99 8.16 1.58
C LYS A 13 14.26 6.71 1.25
N LEU A 14 13.46 6.15 0.35
CA LEU A 14 13.60 4.80 -0.16
C LEU A 14 14.09 4.89 -1.61
N LEU A 15 15.17 4.20 -1.92
CA LEU A 15 15.71 4.09 -3.28
C LEU A 15 15.69 2.62 -3.70
N GLY A 16 14.99 2.33 -4.78
CA GLY A 16 14.88 0.96 -5.31
C GLY A 16 16.24 0.47 -5.80
N GLU A 17 16.63 -0.75 -5.40
CA GLU A 17 17.91 -1.35 -5.78
C GLU A 17 17.98 -1.60 -7.30
N LYS A 18 16.84 -1.93 -7.91
CA LYS A 18 16.74 -2.23 -9.35
C LYS A 18 16.28 -1.01 -10.13
N SER A 19 16.93 -0.76 -11.27
CA SER A 19 16.48 0.23 -12.24
C SER A 19 15.27 -0.29 -13.02
N GLY A 20 14.18 0.47 -12.98
CA GLY A 20 12.98 0.24 -13.79
C GLY A 20 13.03 0.98 -15.13
N ARG A 21 11.88 1.07 -15.81
CA ARG A 21 11.78 1.72 -17.14
C ARG A 21 12.20 3.20 -17.12
N LYS A 22 11.97 3.89 -15.99
CA LYS A 22 12.29 5.31 -15.80
C LYS A 22 13.42 5.52 -14.77
N GLY A 23 14.34 4.56 -14.68
CA GLY A 23 15.38 4.53 -13.66
C GLY A 23 14.89 3.90 -12.35
N GLN A 24 15.69 4.04 -11.29
CA GLN A 24 15.34 3.53 -9.97
C GLN A 24 14.13 4.28 -9.39
N LEU A 25 13.19 3.53 -8.81
CA LEU A 25 12.08 4.11 -8.07
C LEU A 25 12.60 4.77 -6.80
N ALA A 26 12.38 6.08 -6.67
CA ALA A 26 12.75 6.83 -5.48
C ALA A 26 11.48 7.38 -4.80
N ILE A 27 11.36 7.15 -3.50
CA ILE A 27 10.19 7.54 -2.70
C ILE A 27 10.67 8.33 -1.48
N THR A 28 9.97 9.41 -1.17
CA THR A 28 10.16 10.16 0.07
C THR A 28 8.91 10.01 0.92
N THR A 29 9.08 9.67 2.19
CA THR A 29 7.99 9.61 3.16
C THR A 29 8.24 10.60 4.29
N GLU A 30 7.16 11.16 4.82
CA GLU A 30 7.21 12.14 5.91
C GLU A 30 6.04 11.91 6.85
N VAL A 31 6.33 11.91 8.15
CA VAL A 31 5.36 11.66 9.22
C VAL A 31 5.03 12.96 9.90
N PHE A 32 3.75 13.29 9.95
CA PHE A 32 3.20 14.49 10.57
C PHE A 32 2.30 14.09 11.74
N GLN A 33 2.50 14.68 12.91
CA GLN A 33 1.54 14.57 13.99
C GLN A 33 0.39 15.55 13.73
N VAL A 34 -0.83 15.03 13.53
CA VAL A 34 -2.02 15.84 13.26
C VAL A 34 -2.95 15.95 14.47
N ALA A 35 -2.79 15.05 15.46
CA ALA A 35 -3.41 15.14 16.79
C ALA A 35 -2.55 14.40 17.84
N PRO A 36 -2.81 14.52 19.15
CA PRO A 36 -2.01 13.90 20.21
C PRO A 36 -1.76 12.38 20.07
N SER A 37 -2.63 11.67 19.36
CA SER A 37 -2.52 10.23 19.06
C SER A 37 -2.71 9.88 17.59
N LEU A 38 -2.76 10.89 16.70
CA LEU A 38 -3.00 10.69 15.27
C LEU A 38 -1.83 11.22 14.46
N TYR A 39 -1.25 10.33 13.65
CA TYR A 39 -0.14 10.63 12.77
C TYR A 39 -0.54 10.36 11.33
N MET A 40 -0.24 11.31 10.45
CA MET A 40 -0.42 11.20 9.02
C MET A 40 0.94 10.89 8.37
N VAL A 41 0.96 9.92 7.47
CA VAL A 41 2.15 9.58 6.69
C VAL A 41 1.93 10.02 5.25
N GLU A 42 2.67 11.04 4.81
CA GLU A 42 2.71 11.44 3.41
C GLU A 42 3.73 10.58 2.66
N MET A 43 3.35 10.09 1.48
CA MET A 43 4.20 9.32 0.60
C MET A 43 4.29 10.00 -0.77
N ARG A 44 5.51 10.32 -1.21
CA ARG A 44 5.77 11.03 -2.46
C ARG A 44 6.71 10.25 -3.37
N LYS A 45 6.34 10.13 -4.65
CA LYS A 45 7.26 9.64 -5.68
C LYS A 45 8.26 10.75 -6.02
N SER A 46 9.52 10.57 -5.65
CA SER A 46 10.61 11.52 -5.95
C SER A 46 11.41 11.15 -7.21
N GLY A 47 11.21 9.96 -7.77
CA GLY A 47 11.87 9.51 -9.01
C GLY A 47 11.34 8.15 -9.50
N GLY A 48 11.67 7.77 -10.74
CA GLY A 48 11.28 6.48 -11.31
C GLY A 48 9.86 6.42 -11.88
N ASP A 49 9.41 5.19 -12.16
CA ASP A 49 8.16 4.94 -12.87
C ASP A 49 6.91 5.05 -11.98
N THR A 50 5.84 5.61 -12.52
CA THR A 50 4.60 5.85 -11.77
C THR A 50 3.81 4.56 -11.52
N LEU A 51 3.83 3.58 -12.43
CA LEU A 51 3.16 2.30 -12.22
C LEU A 51 3.91 1.46 -11.17
N GLU A 52 5.24 1.52 -11.19
CA GLU A 52 6.08 0.93 -10.13
C GLU A 52 5.76 1.54 -8.77
N PHE A 53 5.60 2.87 -8.69
CA PHE A 53 5.16 3.55 -7.47
C PHE A 53 3.78 3.06 -6.98
N HIS A 54 2.79 2.95 -7.86
CA HIS A 54 1.46 2.45 -7.47
C HIS A 54 1.50 1.01 -6.99
N LYS A 55 2.31 0.16 -7.62
CA LYS A 55 2.52 -1.22 -7.19
C LYS A 55 3.18 -1.27 -5.80
N PHE A 56 4.21 -0.46 -5.58
CA PHE A 56 4.84 -0.30 -4.28
C PHE A 56 3.81 0.14 -3.22
N TYR A 57 3.03 1.19 -3.51
CA TYR A 57 2.04 1.73 -2.60
C TYR A 57 1.01 0.68 -2.18
N LYS A 58 0.44 -0.06 -3.14
CA LYS A 58 -0.51 -1.16 -2.85
C LYS A 58 0.10 -2.26 -1.97
N ASN A 59 1.35 -2.65 -2.24
CA ASN A 59 2.04 -3.66 -1.43
C ASN A 59 2.31 -3.14 -0.02
N LEU A 60 2.70 -1.87 0.10
CA LEU A 60 2.95 -1.25 1.40
C LEU A 60 1.66 -1.11 2.21
N THR A 61 0.57 -0.58 1.65
CA THR A 61 -0.71 -0.47 2.36
C THR A 61 -1.23 -1.83 2.80
N THR A 62 -0.99 -2.89 2.01
CA THR A 62 -1.31 -4.27 2.37
C THR A 62 -0.50 -4.75 3.58
N GLY A 63 0.75 -4.30 3.74
CA GLY A 63 1.57 -4.60 4.92
C GLY A 63 1.29 -3.72 6.14
N LEU A 64 0.53 -2.63 5.98
CA LEU A 64 0.22 -1.66 7.05
C LEU A 64 -1.26 -1.69 7.49
N LYS A 65 -2.02 -2.72 7.12
CA LYS A 65 -3.47 -2.83 7.37
C LYS A 65 -3.87 -2.64 8.83
N ASP A 66 -3.00 -3.07 9.76
CA ASP A 66 -3.27 -3.06 11.20
C ASP A 66 -2.94 -1.72 11.86
N ILE A 67 -2.23 -0.82 11.15
CA ILE A 67 -1.84 0.49 11.67
C ILE A 67 -2.51 1.65 10.93
N VAL A 68 -3.00 1.42 9.70
CA VAL A 68 -3.71 2.43 8.94
C VAL A 68 -5.06 2.67 9.60
N TRP A 69 -5.36 3.94 9.87
CA TRP A 69 -6.65 4.35 10.39
C TRP A 69 -7.77 3.92 9.44
N LYS A 70 -8.70 3.10 9.92
CA LYS A 70 -9.91 2.73 9.19
C LYS A 70 -11.01 3.67 9.63
N THR A 71 -11.65 4.31 8.66
CA THR A 71 -12.97 4.92 8.90
C THR A 71 -13.93 3.80 9.28
N ILE A 72 -14.83 4.06 10.23
CA ILE A 72 -15.89 3.12 10.60
C ILE A 72 -16.88 3.12 9.44
N ASP A 73 -16.51 2.49 8.34
CA ASP A 73 -17.43 2.14 7.28
C ASP A 73 -18.08 0.84 7.75
N VAL A 74 -19.36 0.94 8.12
CA VAL A 74 -20.21 -0.20 8.50
C VAL A 74 -20.00 -1.30 7.45
N GLU A 75 -19.47 -2.42 7.91
CA GLU A 75 -19.04 -3.55 7.10
C GLU A 75 -20.18 -3.99 6.16
N LYS A 76 -19.96 -3.95 4.84
CA LYS A 76 -20.67 -4.84 3.95
C LYS A 76 -19.89 -6.15 3.92
N GLU A 77 -20.45 -7.16 4.56
CA GLU A 77 -19.99 -8.54 4.52
C GLU A 77 -19.87 -9.00 3.05
N GLU A 78 -18.69 -9.49 2.66
CA GLU A 78 -18.52 -10.27 1.44
C GLU A 78 -18.82 -11.74 1.77
N GLU A 79 -19.99 -12.24 1.35
CA GLU A 79 -20.26 -13.68 1.30
C GLU A 79 -19.38 -14.35 0.24
N THR A 80 -18.42 -15.16 0.67
CA THR A 80 -17.81 -16.19 -0.18
C THR A 80 -18.72 -17.41 -0.23
N GLN A 81 -19.51 -17.56 -1.30
CA GLN A 81 -20.13 -18.85 -1.63
C GLN A 81 -19.14 -19.72 -2.40
N GLY A 82 -18.68 -20.79 -1.76
CA GLY A 82 -18.09 -21.95 -2.43
C GLY A 82 -18.93 -23.20 -2.15
N GLY A 83 -19.20 -24.01 -3.17
CA GLY A 83 -19.59 -25.42 -2.96
C GLY A 83 -20.68 -26.03 -3.85
N THR A 84 -20.25 -26.54 -5.03
CA THR A 84 -20.60 -27.85 -5.63
C THR A 84 -22.03 -28.24 -6.04
N SER A 85 -22.15 -28.49 -7.35
CA SER A 85 -22.68 -29.71 -8.01
C SER A 85 -24.13 -30.16 -7.78
N GLY A 86 -24.94 -30.07 -8.83
CA GLY A 86 -26.18 -30.81 -8.98
C GLY A 86 -26.89 -30.48 -10.30
N ALA A 87 -26.62 -31.25 -11.35
CA ALA A 87 -27.39 -31.20 -12.58
C ALA A 87 -28.78 -31.80 -12.36
N VAL A 88 -29.83 -31.13 -12.85
CA VAL A 88 -31.04 -31.78 -13.41
C VAL A 88 -31.67 -30.83 -14.43
N VAL A 89 -31.61 -31.22 -15.70
CA VAL A 89 -32.54 -30.81 -16.76
C VAL A 89 -33.76 -31.71 -16.68
N ALA A 90 -34.96 -31.14 -16.76
CA ALA A 90 -36.15 -31.87 -17.18
C ALA A 90 -37.13 -30.91 -17.87
N SER A 91 -37.43 -31.25 -19.12
CA SER A 91 -38.71 -31.01 -19.79
C SER A 91 -39.65 -32.18 -19.52
#